data_AF-A0A535XH91-F1
#
_entry.id   AF-A0A535XH91-F1
#
_cell.length_a   1.000
_cell.length_b   1.000
_cell.length_c   1.000
_cell.angle_alpha   90.00
_cell.angle_beta   90.00
_cell.angle_gamma   90.00
#
_symmetry.space_group_name_H-M   'P 1'
#
loop_
_entity.id
_entity.type
_entity.pdbx_description
1 polymer ?
#
loop_
_entity_poly.entity_id
_entity_poly.type
_entity_poly.pdbx_seq_one_letter_code
_entity_poly.pdbx_strand_id
1 'polypeptide(L)'
;MTEFIPFASGQGGHGIAWTPDEREVWVNDGGMPDVHVFDMNASPPQELRLVAVSHVPHWITFSINGRFAYVAGRKGSEDVTDVIDVPTYQRVSSLGPSEDLLEVDFADGSLVAVGNQFGIGRITSPAT
;
A
#
# COMPACT_ATOMS: atom_id res chain seq x y z
N MET A 1 -28.10 5.23 8.08
CA MET A 1 -27.98 4.17 7.06
C MET A 1 -26.49 3.97 6.88
N THR A 2 -25.95 2.82 7.29
CA THR A 2 -24.53 2.51 7.07
C THR A 2 -24.40 1.90 5.68
N GLU A 3 -23.59 2.52 4.81
CA GLU A 3 -23.18 1.92 3.54
C GLU A 3 -21.98 1.00 3.82
N PHE A 4 -21.97 -0.18 3.21
CA PHE A 4 -20.87 -1.15 3.29
C PHE A 4 -20.37 -1.40 1.87
N ILE A 5 -19.06 -1.40 1.68
CA ILE A 5 -18.42 -1.70 0.41
C ILE A 5 -17.84 -3.12 0.53
N PRO A 6 -18.51 -4.16 0.00
CA PRO A 6 -18.02 -5.52 0.07
C PRO A 6 -16.88 -5.74 -0.92
N PHE A 7 -15.74 -6.22 -0.43
CA PHE A 7 -14.64 -6.73 -1.26
C PHE A 7 -13.97 -7.95 -0.62
N ALA A 8 -13.26 -8.73 -1.42
CA ALA A 8 -12.86 -10.08 -1.04
C ALA A 8 -11.56 -10.13 -0.21
N SER A 9 -11.49 -9.46 0.94
CA SER A 9 -10.31 -9.57 1.84
C SER A 9 -10.13 -10.99 2.42
N GLY A 10 -11.21 -11.77 2.53
CA GLY A 10 -11.21 -13.09 3.19
C GLY A 10 -10.57 -14.26 2.41
N GLN A 11 -10.09 -14.05 1.18
CA GLN A 11 -9.43 -15.08 0.35
C GLN A 11 -7.90 -15.16 0.60
N GLY A 12 -7.45 -14.72 1.78
CA GLY A 12 -6.04 -14.70 2.17
C GLY A 12 -5.33 -13.37 1.88
N GLY A 13 -6.06 -12.28 1.60
CA GLY A 13 -5.48 -10.95 1.56
C GLY A 13 -5.27 -10.42 2.97
N HIS A 14 -4.03 -10.05 3.32
CA HIS A 14 -3.70 -9.55 4.66
C HIS A 14 -3.36 -8.04 4.69
N GLY A 15 -3.22 -7.41 3.53
CA GLY A 15 -2.71 -6.04 3.38
C GLY A 15 -3.77 -4.96 3.58
N ILE A 16 -3.52 -4.11 4.58
CA ILE A 16 -4.15 -2.81 4.78
C ILE A 16 -3.05 -1.81 5.15
N ALA A 17 -3.08 -0.61 4.56
CA ALA A 17 -2.07 0.40 4.83
C ALA A 17 -2.62 1.83 4.75
N TRP A 18 -2.11 2.70 5.61
CA TRP A 18 -2.30 4.14 5.56
C TRP A 18 -1.19 4.83 4.80
N THR A 19 -1.55 5.80 3.96
CA THR A 19 -0.56 6.75 3.44
C THR A 19 0.10 7.47 4.61
N PRO A 20 1.39 7.86 4.51
CA PRO A 20 2.08 8.49 5.64
C PRO A 20 1.44 9.78 6.14
N ASP A 21 0.76 10.50 5.25
CA ASP A 21 0.01 11.73 5.54
C ASP A 21 -1.41 11.49 6.08
N GLU A 22 -1.79 10.22 6.27
CA GLU A 22 -3.03 9.81 6.94
C GLU A 22 -4.32 10.16 6.16
N ARG A 23 -4.19 10.46 4.86
CA ARG A 23 -5.33 10.86 4.04
C ARG A 23 -6.05 9.70 3.37
N GLU A 24 -5.37 8.58 3.16
CA GLU A 24 -5.94 7.43 2.45
C GLU A 24 -5.67 6.11 3.17
N VAL A 25 -6.67 5.21 3.17
CA VAL A 25 -6.49 3.78 3.47
C VAL A 25 -6.46 3.02 2.15
N TRP A 26 -5.45 2.17 1.97
CA TRP A 26 -5.35 1.22 0.88
C TRP A 26 -5.58 -0.19 1.42
N VAL A 27 -6.47 -0.96 0.79
CA VAL A 27 -6.80 -2.32 1.20
C VAL A 27 -6.77 -3.26 0.00
N ASN A 28 -6.06 -4.37 0.14
CA ASN A 28 -5.99 -5.39 -0.90
C ASN A 28 -7.36 -6.04 -1.12
N ASP A 29 -7.74 -6.25 -2.39
CA ASP A 29 -8.72 -7.26 -2.72
C ASP A 29 -8.01 -8.64 -2.73
N GLY A 30 -8.42 -9.55 -1.85
CA GLY A 30 -7.81 -10.88 -1.76
C GLY A 30 -8.29 -11.87 -2.82
N GLY A 31 -9.24 -11.49 -3.67
CA GLY A 31 -9.83 -12.30 -4.75
C GLY A 31 -9.59 -11.75 -6.16
N MET A 32 -9.38 -10.45 -6.32
CA MET A 32 -9.13 -9.75 -7.58
C MET A 32 -7.75 -9.09 -7.58
N PRO A 33 -7.14 -8.83 -8.76
CA PRO A 33 -5.85 -8.16 -8.86
C PRO A 33 -5.99 -6.64 -8.69
N ASP A 34 -6.58 -6.22 -7.56
CA ASP A 34 -6.98 -4.84 -7.31
C ASP A 34 -6.71 -4.41 -5.85
N VAL A 35 -6.50 -3.12 -5.65
CA VAL A 35 -6.39 -2.48 -4.33
C VAL A 35 -7.44 -1.37 -4.21
N HIS A 36 -8.26 -1.45 -3.17
CA HIS A 36 -9.24 -0.42 -2.83
C HIS A 36 -8.58 0.74 -2.13
N VAL A 37 -8.90 1.97 -2.53
CA VAL A 37 -8.40 3.19 -1.90
C VAL A 37 -9.57 3.99 -1.35
N PHE A 38 -9.48 4.36 -0.07
CA PHE A 38 -10.52 5.11 0.64
C PHE A 38 -10.00 6.47 1.07
N ASP A 39 -10.76 7.53 0.81
CA ASP A 39 -10.54 8.88 1.36
C ASP A 39 -10.99 8.92 2.82
N MET A 40 -10.05 9.23 3.70
CA MET A 40 -10.25 9.30 5.15
C MET A 40 -10.52 10.71 5.67
N ASN A 41 -10.46 11.73 4.80
CA ASN A 41 -10.92 13.07 5.13
C ASN A 41 -12.46 13.19 5.03
N ALA A 42 -13.09 12.29 4.26
CA ALA A 42 -14.53 12.20 4.15
C ALA A 42 -15.15 11.63 5.45
N SER A 43 -16.36 12.10 5.77
CA SER A 43 -17.15 11.60 6.91
C SER A 43 -18.58 11.27 6.47
N PRO A 44 -18.93 9.98 6.26
CA PRO A 44 -18.09 8.79 6.47
C PRO A 44 -16.98 8.66 5.40
N PRO A 45 -15.92 7.86 5.66
CA PRO A 45 -14.94 7.50 4.64
C PRO A 45 -15.58 6.94 3.38
N GLN A 46 -15.01 7.25 2.21
CA GLN A 46 -15.55 6.86 0.91
C GLN A 46 -14.48 6.19 0.04
N GLU A 47 -14.86 5.19 -0.75
CA GLU A 47 -13.96 4.64 -1.75
C GLU A 47 -13.70 5.67 -2.84
N LEU A 48 -12.43 6.01 -3.03
CA LEU A 48 -11.94 6.96 -4.01
C LEU A 48 -11.66 6.28 -5.35
N ARG A 49 -11.11 5.06 -5.31
CA ARG A 49 -10.57 4.38 -6.49
C ARG A 49 -10.32 2.89 -6.25
N LEU A 50 -10.34 2.13 -7.34
CA LEU A 50 -9.73 0.81 -7.46
C LEU A 50 -8.42 0.90 -8.27
N VAL A 51 -7.32 0.39 -7.72
CA VAL A 51 -5.98 0.40 -8.33
C VAL A 51 -5.66 -1.00 -8.83
N ALA A 52 -5.51 -1.14 -10.16
CA ALA A 52 -5.15 -2.41 -10.76
C ALA A 52 -3.67 -2.77 -10.49
N VAL A 53 -3.44 -4.02 -10.12
CA VAL A 53 -2.12 -4.63 -9.92
C VAL A 53 -1.98 -5.88 -10.80
N SER A 54 -0.81 -6.50 -10.82
CA SER A 54 -0.48 -7.58 -11.76
C SER A 54 -0.85 -8.99 -11.28
N HIS A 55 -1.23 -9.14 -10.01
CA HIS A 55 -1.61 -10.38 -9.38
C HIS A 55 -2.57 -10.10 -8.22
N VAL A 56 -3.17 -11.13 -7.62
CA VAL A 56 -3.95 -10.95 -6.39
C VAL A 56 -3.04 -10.47 -5.28
N PRO A 57 -3.23 -9.26 -4.73
CA PRO A 57 -2.29 -8.69 -3.78
C PRO A 57 -2.45 -9.30 -2.38
N HIS A 58 -1.35 -9.33 -1.65
CA HIS A 58 -1.27 -9.95 -0.33
C HIS A 58 -0.92 -8.97 0.76
N TRP A 59 0.12 -8.15 0.56
CA TRP A 59 0.57 -7.11 1.50
C TRP A 59 0.73 -5.74 0.82
N ILE A 60 0.69 -4.66 1.61
CA ILE A 60 0.96 -3.29 1.14
C ILE A 60 1.93 -2.63 2.12
N THR A 61 2.99 -2.04 1.60
CA THR A 61 3.88 -1.16 2.37
C THR A 61 4.11 0.13 1.61
N PHE A 62 3.93 1.27 2.28
CA PHE A 62 4.34 2.56 1.70
C PHE A 62 5.81 2.81 1.92
N SER A 63 6.43 3.41 0.91
CA SER A 63 7.73 4.05 1.08
C SER A 63 7.71 5.09 2.21
N ILE A 64 8.86 5.33 2.83
CA ILE A 64 9.02 6.20 4.01
C ILE A 64 8.46 7.61 3.73
N ASN A 65 8.72 8.14 2.52
CA ASN A 65 8.21 9.43 2.07
C ASN A 65 6.79 9.38 1.46
N GLY A 66 6.20 8.20 1.32
CA GLY A 66 4.84 8.01 0.80
C GLY A 66 4.69 8.16 -0.72
N ARG A 67 5.76 8.36 -1.48
CA ARG A 67 5.66 8.53 -2.94
C ARG A 67 5.25 7.24 -3.64
N PHE A 68 5.72 6.11 -3.13
CA PHE A 68 5.42 4.79 -3.68
C PHE A 68 4.68 3.90 -2.67
N ALA A 69 3.78 3.08 -3.19
CA ALA A 69 3.25 1.90 -2.51
C ALA A 69 3.85 0.63 -3.14
N TYR A 70 4.30 -0.28 -2.30
CA TYR A 70 4.79 -1.60 -2.67
C TYR A 70 3.68 -2.61 -2.38
N VAL A 71 3.08 -3.14 -3.45
CA VAL A 71 2.00 -4.11 -3.37
C VAL A 71 2.56 -5.48 -3.66
N ALA A 72 2.66 -6.30 -2.62
CA ALA A 72 3.33 -7.59 -2.66
C ALA A 72 2.40 -8.73 -3.08
N GLY A 73 2.99 -9.70 -3.77
CA GLY A 73 2.38 -10.98 -4.08
C GLY A 73 2.17 -11.87 -2.87
N ARG A 74 1.44 -12.96 -3.08
CA ARG A 74 1.13 -13.93 -2.00
C ARG A 74 2.40 -14.57 -1.45
N LYS A 75 2.37 -14.91 -0.15
CA LYS A 75 3.44 -15.65 0.50
C LYS A 75 3.84 -16.89 -0.30
N GLY A 76 5.12 -16.97 -0.64
CA GLY A 76 5.69 -18.12 -1.35
C GLY A 76 5.26 -18.24 -2.82
N SER A 77 4.64 -17.22 -3.40
CA SER A 77 4.49 -17.13 -4.85
C SER A 77 5.72 -16.47 -5.49
N GLU A 78 5.83 -16.63 -6.80
CA GLU A 78 6.82 -15.95 -7.64
C GLU A 78 6.28 -14.63 -8.20
N ASP A 79 5.18 -14.13 -7.63
CA ASP A 79 4.60 -12.86 -8.05
C ASP A 79 5.52 -11.72 -7.63
N VAL A 80 5.80 -10.82 -8.57
CA VAL A 80 6.61 -9.62 -8.32
C VAL A 80 5.94 -8.70 -7.31
N THR A 81 6.71 -7.87 -6.62
CA THR A 81 6.11 -6.75 -5.88
C THR A 81 5.88 -5.58 -6.84
N ASP A 82 4.63 -5.15 -6.99
CA ASP A 82 4.29 -4.00 -7.82
C ASP A 82 4.63 -2.68 -7.11
N VAL A 83 5.25 -1.76 -7.85
CA VAL A 83 5.55 -0.39 -7.38
C VAL A 83 4.52 0.55 -7.98
N ILE A 84 3.66 1.10 -7.13
CA ILE A 84 2.62 2.06 -7.50
C ILE A 84 3.09 3.47 -7.13
N ASP A 85 3.07 4.40 -8.08
CA ASP A 85 3.21 5.84 -7.82
C ASP A 85 1.91 6.34 -7.19
N VAL A 86 1.98 6.76 -5.92
CA VAL A 86 0.81 7.10 -5.10
C VAL A 86 0.06 8.31 -5.66
N PRO A 87 0.71 9.43 -6.07
CA PRO A 87 -0.01 10.58 -6.61
C PRO A 87 -0.82 10.28 -7.88
N THR A 88 -0.38 9.32 -8.70
CA THR A 88 -1.03 8.99 -9.97
C THR A 88 -1.84 7.70 -9.93
N TYR A 89 -1.68 6.89 -8.87
CA TYR A 89 -2.22 5.53 -8.73
C TYR A 89 -1.80 4.59 -9.86
N GLN A 90 -0.65 4.84 -10.49
CA GLN A 90 -0.16 4.05 -11.61
C GLN A 90 0.92 3.09 -11.15
N ARG A 91 0.85 1.84 -11.63
CA ARG A 91 1.96 0.91 -11.56
C ARG A 91 3.10 1.41 -12.45
N VAL A 92 4.23 1.75 -11.85
CA VAL A 92 5.38 2.35 -12.55
C VAL A 92 6.59 1.42 -12.63
N SER A 93 6.66 0.39 -11.80
CA SER A 93 7.75 -0.58 -11.79
C SER A 93 7.35 -1.87 -11.07
N SER A 94 8.30 -2.80 -10.94
CA SER A 94 8.21 -3.97 -10.07
C SER A 94 9.55 -4.29 -9.43
N LEU A 95 9.51 -4.96 -8.28
CA LEU A 95 10.67 -5.57 -7.62
C LEU A 95 10.56 -7.10 -7.71
N GLY A 96 11.62 -7.81 -7.29
CA GLY A 96 11.55 -9.27 -7.17
C GLY A 96 10.46 -9.74 -6.19
N PRO A 97 10.09 -11.03 -6.21
CA PRO A 97 9.08 -11.56 -5.31
C PRO A 97 9.45 -11.33 -3.84
N SER A 98 8.52 -10.75 -3.10
CA SER A 98 8.56 -10.58 -1.65
C SER A 98 7.14 -10.59 -1.12
N GLU A 99 6.93 -11.17 0.06
CA GLU A 99 5.64 -11.13 0.77
C GLU A 99 5.47 -9.81 1.52
N ASP A 100 6.51 -9.41 2.27
CA ASP A 100 6.56 -8.18 3.04
C ASP A 100 7.82 -7.40 2.65
N LEU A 101 7.71 -6.08 2.50
CA LEU A 101 8.86 -5.23 2.17
C LEU A 101 9.17 -4.27 3.31
N LEU A 102 10.47 -4.04 3.55
CA LEU A 102 10.96 -3.04 4.49
C LEU A 102 11.93 -2.11 3.75
N GLU A 103 11.65 -0.80 3.81
CA GLU A 103 12.58 0.22 3.31
C GLU A 103 13.59 0.60 4.40
N VAL A 104 14.86 0.77 4.02
CA VAL A 104 15.92 1.28 4.89
C VAL A 104 16.71 2.30 4.09
N ASP A 105 16.71 3.55 4.58
CA ASP A 105 17.42 4.64 3.93
C ASP A 105 18.81 4.80 4.55
N PHE A 106 19.79 5.05 3.68
CA PHE A 106 21.16 5.39 4.06
C PHE A 106 21.54 6.75 3.49
N ALA A 107 22.28 7.53 4.27
CA ALA A 107 22.96 8.75 3.81
C ALA A 107 24.39 8.76 4.35
N ASP A 108 25.35 9.09 3.49
CA ASP A 108 26.78 9.15 3.84
C ASP A 108 27.30 7.88 4.56
N GLY A 109 26.82 6.70 4.12
CA GLY A 109 27.19 5.41 4.68
C GLY A 109 26.53 5.06 6.03
N SER A 110 25.63 5.91 6.53
CA SER A 110 24.91 5.70 7.79
C SER A 110 23.43 5.46 7.54
N LEU A 111 22.82 4.57 8.34
CA LEU A 111 21.36 4.39 8.34
C LEU A 111 20.70 5.67 8.87
N VAL A 112 19.71 6.19 8.13
CA VAL A 112 19.00 7.43 8.50
C VAL A 112 17.50 7.24 8.72
N ALA A 113 16.88 6.22 8.12
CA ALA A 113 15.48 5.88 8.36
C ALA A 113 15.20 4.40 8.14
N VAL A 114 14.18 3.89 8.83
CA VAL A 114 13.66 2.53 8.65
C VAL A 114 12.15 2.65 8.50
N GLY A 115 11.62 2.03 7.45
CA GLY A 115 10.20 1.89 7.22
C GLY A 115 9.54 1.01 8.27
N ASN A 116 8.24 0.82 8.13
CA ASN A 116 7.51 -0.17 8.92
C ASN A 116 6.77 -1.07 7.93
N GLN A 117 6.93 -2.39 8.08
CA GLN A 117 6.19 -3.36 7.28
C GLN A 117 4.68 -3.22 7.48
N PHE A 118 4.26 -2.73 8.65
CA PHE A 118 2.87 -2.42 8.96
C PHE A 118 2.54 -1.05 8.36
N GLY A 119 1.47 -0.99 7.57
CA GLY A 119 0.97 0.21 6.92
C GLY A 119 0.34 1.19 7.90
N ILE A 120 1.10 1.64 8.89
CA ILE A 120 0.69 2.63 9.88
C ILE A 120 0.95 4.01 9.28
N GLY A 121 -0.02 4.92 9.42
CA GLY A 121 0.19 6.35 9.16
C GLY A 121 1.28 6.92 10.06
N ARG A 122 1.95 7.97 9.60
CA ARG A 122 3.17 8.45 10.25
C ARG A 122 3.11 9.91 10.68
N ILE A 123 2.07 10.67 10.28
CA ILE A 123 2.03 12.16 10.21
C ILE A 123 3.43 12.75 10.28
N THR A 124 4.21 12.54 9.22
CA THR A 124 5.36 13.38 8.94
C THR A 124 4.82 14.62 8.25
N SER A 125 5.04 15.82 8.82
CA SER A 125 4.72 17.07 8.12
C SER A 125 5.33 17.05 6.71
N PRO A 126 4.70 17.64 5.68
CA PRO A 126 5.28 17.64 4.35
C PRO A 126 6.70 18.22 4.42
N ALA A 127 7.63 17.64 3.65
CA ALA A 127 8.94 18.28 3.47
C ALA A 127 8.68 19.74 3.07
N THR A 128 9.24 20.64 3.87
CA THR A 128 9.16 22.09 3.65
C THR A 128 9.91 22.49 2.40
#